data_AF-A0A2A2GYZ7-F1
#
_entry.id   AF-A0A2A2GYZ7-F1
#
_cell.length_a   1.000
_cell.length_b   1.000
_cell.length_c   1.000
_cell.angle_alpha   90.00
_cell.angle_beta   90.00
_cell.angle_gamma   90.00
#
_symmetry.space_group_name_H-M   'P 1'
#
loop_
_entity.id
_entity.type
_entity.pdbx_description
1 polymer ?
#
loop_
_entity_poly.entity_id
_entity_poly.type
_entity_poly.pdbx_seq_one_letter_code
_entity_poly.pdbx_strand_id
1 'polypeptide(L)' 'MTTRPVCITARQWVYLAKTVDMPEQDYETYLSICENCRDFDEQDQRLGEIAARYPMNLFEHIQHSDALEDIIFERV' A
#
# COMPACT_ATOMS: atom_id res chain seq x y z
N MET A 1 41.56 -11.25 2.12
CA MET A 1 40.31 -11.73 2.72
C MET A 1 39.47 -12.36 1.64
N THR A 2 38.96 -13.56 1.85
CA THR A 2 38.09 -14.28 0.91
C THR A 2 36.63 -13.99 1.25
N THR A 3 35.82 -13.59 0.27
CA THR A 3 34.38 -13.37 0.42
C THR A 3 33.60 -14.53 -0.20
N ARG A 4 32.36 -14.74 0.24
CA ARG A 4 31.43 -15.74 -0.32
C ARG A 4 30.08 -15.08 -0.54
N PRO A 5 29.35 -15.40 -1.62
CA PRO A 5 28.01 -14.86 -1.85
C PRO A 5 27.03 -15.49 -0.86
N VAL A 6 26.13 -14.65 -0.34
CA VAL A 6 25.03 -15.01 0.57
C VAL A 6 23.83 -14.15 0.18
N CYS A 7 22.64 -14.75 0.13
CA CYS A 7 21.37 -14.05 0.00
C CYS A 7 20.81 -13.78 1.40
N ILE A 8 20.32 -12.57 1.64
CA ILE A 8 19.68 -12.19 2.90
C ILE A 8 18.29 -11.67 2.57
N THR A 9 17.28 -12.31 3.14
CA THR A 9 15.87 -11.94 2.98
C THR A 9 15.30 -11.54 4.34
N ALA A 10 14.48 -10.51 4.37
CA ALA A 10 13.72 -10.11 5.55
C ALA A 10 12.33 -9.61 5.12
N ARG A 11 11.36 -9.76 6.02
CA ARG A 11 10.02 -9.18 5.85
C ARG A 11 9.90 -7.90 6.67
N GLN A 12 9.11 -6.96 6.18
CA GLN A 12 8.81 -5.72 6.88
C GLN A 12 7.40 -5.26 6.51
N TRP A 13 6.68 -4.77 7.52
CA TRP A 13 5.42 -4.07 7.33
C TRP A 13 5.67 -2.57 7.27
N VAL A 14 4.96 -1.90 6.35
CA VAL A 14 5.06 -0.46 6.15
C VAL A 14 3.67 0.16 6.10
N TYR A 15 3.53 1.35 6.69
CA TYR A 15 2.34 2.17 6.58
C TYR A 15 2.56 3.28 5.55
N LEU A 16 1.73 3.28 4.51
CA LEU A 16 1.76 4.23 3.40
C LEU A 16 0.58 5.19 3.52
N ALA A 17 0.85 6.48 3.42
CA ALA A 17 -0.22 7.48 3.36
C ALA A 17 0.17 8.68 2.50
N LYS A 18 -0.80 9.17 1.72
CA LYS A 18 -0.69 10.31 0.82
C LYS A 18 -1.97 11.14 0.91
N THR A 19 -1.83 12.43 1.10
CA THR A 19 -2.94 13.37 0.91
C THR A 19 -2.99 13.79 -0.55
N VAL A 20 -4.17 13.78 -1.15
CA VAL A 20 -4.37 14.14 -2.56
C VAL A 20 -5.49 15.17 -2.69
N ASP A 21 -5.34 16.07 -3.66
CA ASP A 21 -6.42 16.94 -4.10
C ASP A 21 -7.32 16.15 -5.05
N MET A 22 -8.43 15.66 -4.52
CA MET A 22 -9.43 14.89 -5.26
C MET A 22 -10.38 15.85 -6.00
N PRO A 23 -10.63 15.67 -7.32
CA PRO A 23 -11.68 16.42 -8.02
C PRO A 23 -13.06 16.17 -7.40
N GLU A 24 -13.91 17.20 -7.42
CA GLU A 24 -15.24 17.17 -6.80
C GLU A 24 -16.09 15.97 -7.25
N GLN A 25 -16.07 15.64 -8.54
CA GLN A 25 -16.79 14.50 -9.09
C GLN A 25 -16.36 13.15 -8.48
N ASP A 26 -15.05 12.97 -8.26
CA ASP A 26 -14.52 11.74 -7.65
C ASP A 26 -14.88 11.69 -6.17
N TYR A 27 -14.87 12.84 -5.50
CA TYR A 27 -15.28 12.97 -4.11
C TYR A 27 -16.77 12.65 -3.91
N GLU A 28 -17.65 13.17 -4.76
CA GLU A 28 -19.08 12.83 -4.74
C GLU A 28 -19.32 11.33 -4.99
N THR A 29 -18.56 10.75 -5.92
CA THR A 29 -18.64 9.30 -6.20
C THR A 29 -18.20 8.50 -4.98
N TYR A 30 -17.10 8.89 -4.34
CA TYR A 30 -16.61 8.31 -3.09
C TYR A 30 -17.67 8.36 -1.98
N LEU A 31 -18.26 9.53 -1.73
CA LEU A 31 -19.31 9.70 -0.73
C LEU A 31 -20.52 8.80 -1.02
N SER A 32 -20.96 8.77 -2.28
CA SER A 32 -22.08 7.92 -2.71
C SER A 32 -21.81 6.43 -2.45
N ILE A 33 -20.59 5.95 -2.68
CA ILE A 33 -20.19 4.57 -2.36
C ILE A 33 -20.28 4.33 -0.85
N CYS A 34 -19.72 5.22 -0.04
CA CYS A 34 -19.72 5.10 1.42
C CYS A 34 -21.12 5.10 2.04
N GLU A 35 -22.05 5.87 1.49
CA GLU A 35 -23.40 6.00 2.04
C GLU A 35 -24.37 4.91 1.55
N ASN A 36 -24.22 4.47 0.29
CA ASN A 36 -25.24 3.66 -0.38
C ASN A 36 -24.83 2.20 -0.63
N CYS A 37 -23.53 1.88 -0.64
CA CYS A 37 -23.08 0.51 -0.87
C CYS A 37 -23.19 -0.30 0.43
N ARG A 38 -23.97 -1.38 0.41
CA ARG A 38 -24.19 -2.25 1.59
C ARG A 38 -23.39 -3.54 1.55
N ASP A 39 -22.84 -3.87 0.39
CA ASP A 39 -21.99 -5.02 0.18
C ASP A 39 -20.53 -4.58 0.31
N PHE A 40 -19.79 -5.22 1.22
CA PHE A 40 -18.40 -4.83 1.51
C PHE A 40 -17.45 -5.15 0.36
N ASP A 41 -17.69 -6.23 -0.38
CA ASP A 41 -16.82 -6.63 -1.49
C ASP A 41 -17.05 -5.68 -2.68
N GLU A 42 -18.31 -5.30 -2.95
CA GLU A 42 -18.64 -4.28 -3.95
C GLU A 42 -18.06 -2.91 -3.56
N GLN A 43 -18.18 -2.55 -2.28
CA GLN A 43 -17.64 -1.29 -1.76
C GLN A 43 -16.13 -1.22 -1.94
N ASP A 44 -15.40 -2.26 -1.53
CA ASP A 44 -13.94 -2.32 -1.64
C ASP A 44 -13.49 -2.24 -3.10
N GLN A 45 -14.14 -3.00 -3.99
CA GLN A 45 -13.84 -2.95 -5.42
C GLN A 45 -14.00 -1.53 -5.98
N ARG A 46 -15.13 -0.87 -5.71
CA ARG A 46 -15.43 0.46 -6.25
C ARG A 46 -14.54 1.55 -5.65
N LEU A 47 -14.20 1.45 -4.36
CA LEU A 47 -13.22 2.34 -3.74
C LEU A 47 -11.82 2.12 -4.35
N GLY A 48 -11.46 0.88 -4.66
CA GLY A 48 -10.24 0.53 -5.38
C GLY A 48 -10.14 1.21 -6.76
N GLU A 49 -11.24 1.26 -7.52
CA GLU A 49 -11.29 1.94 -8.82
C GLU A 49 -11.04 3.46 -8.72
N ILE A 50 -11.54 4.11 -7.67
CA ILE A 50 -11.25 5.52 -7.39
C ILE A 50 -9.78 5.68 -6.98
N ALA A 51 -9.32 4.86 -6.03
CA ALA A 51 -7.95 4.92 -5.51
C ALA A 51 -6.89 4.72 -6.59
N ALA A 52 -7.16 3.88 -7.60
CA ALA A 52 -6.25 3.63 -8.72
C ALA A 52 -5.88 4.89 -9.52
N ARG A 53 -6.72 5.95 -9.47
CA ARG A 53 -6.45 7.25 -10.12
C ARG A 53 -5.42 8.09 -9.36
N TYR A 54 -5.15 7.75 -8.10
CA TYR A 54 -4.26 8.47 -7.19
C TYR A 54 -3.08 7.57 -6.80
N PRO A 55 -2.19 7.21 -7.74
CA PRO A 55 -1.12 6.26 -7.47
C PRO A 55 -0.24 6.73 -6.31
N MET A 56 0.09 5.78 -5.44
CA MET A 56 1.07 5.95 -4.37
C MET A 56 2.38 5.29 -4.78
N ASN A 57 3.47 6.04 -4.70
CA ASN A 57 4.81 5.49 -4.81
C ASN A 57 5.23 4.93 -3.44
N LEU A 58 5.51 3.63 -3.39
CA LEU A 58 5.84 2.93 -2.15
C LEU A 58 6.99 3.59 -1.40
N PHE A 59 8.04 4.04 -2.08
CA PHE A 59 9.24 4.56 -1.40
C PHE A 59 9.09 5.99 -0.87
N GLU A 60 8.22 6.78 -1.49
CA GLU A 60 8.05 8.20 -1.15
C GLU A 60 7.02 8.43 -0.04
N HIS A 61 6.11 7.47 0.17
CA HIS A 61 4.93 7.66 1.02
C HIS A 61 4.94 6.78 2.28
N ILE A 62 6.03 6.06 2.57
CA ILE A 62 6.22 5.37 3.85
C ILE A 62 6.29 6.44 4.95
N GLN A 63 5.30 6.45 5.83
CA GLN A 63 5.33 7.30 7.02
C GLN A 63 5.96 6.57 8.20
N HIS A 64 5.72 5.26 8.29
CA HIS A 64 6.22 4.41 9.35
C HIS A 64 6.58 3.03 8.80
N SER A 65 7.61 2.42 9.38
CA SER A 65 7.99 1.04 9.11
C SER A 65 8.36 0.35 10.41
N ASP A 66 7.96 -0.92 10.52
CA ASP A 66 8.25 -1.72 11.69
C ASP A 66 9.68 -2.28 11.66
N ALA A 67 10.08 -2.99 12.72
CA ALA A 67 11.34 -3.72 12.71
C ALA A 67 11.35 -4.80 11.61
N LEU A 68 12.54 -5.19 11.15
CA LEU A 68 12.68 -6.32 10.24
C LEU A 68 12.32 -7.62 10.95
N GLU A 69 11.55 -8.46 10.26
CA GLU A 69 11.10 -9.77 10.72
C GLU A 69 11.62 -10.87 9.77
N ASP A 70 11.69 -12.11 10.27
CA ASP A 70 12.06 -13.31 9.50
C ASP A 70 13.34 -13.15 8.68
N ILE A 71 14.40 -12.69 9.33
CA ILE A 71 15.70 -12.52 8.70
C ILE A 71 16.30 -13.90 8.41
N ILE A 72 16.40 -14.27 7.14
CA ILE A 72 16.90 -15.57 6.68
C ILE A 72 18.18 -15.36 5.86
N PHE A 73 19.19 -16.19 6.13
CA PHE A 73 20.43 -16.25 5.38
C PHE A 73 20.45 -17.51 4.53
N GLU A 74 20.63 -17.36 3.22
CA GLU A 74 20.71 -18.47 2.28
C GLU A 74 22.04 -18.43 1.54
N ARG A 75 22.63 -19.60 1.32
CA ARG A 75 23.84 -19.72 0.49
C ARG A 75 23.41 -19.74 -0.97
N VAL A 76 24.03 -18.87 -1.78
CA VAL A 76 23.85 -18.82 -3.24
C VAL A 76 24.73 -19.86 -3.92
#